data_AF-A0A957XXF3-F1
#
_entry.id   AF-A0A957XXF3-F1
#
_cell.length_a   1.000
_cell.length_b   1.000
_cell.length_c   1.000
_cell.angle_alpha   90.00
_cell.angle_beta   90.00
_cell.angle_gamma   90.00
#
_symmetry.space_group_name_H-M   'P 1'
#
loop_
_entity.id
_entity.type
_entity.pdbx_description
1 polymer ?
#
loop_
_entity_poly.entity_id
_entity_poly.type
_entity_poly.pdbx_seq_one_letter_code
_entity_poly.pdbx_strand_id
1 'polypeptide(L)'
;TLPEPFTDVERHHVEWTSYLTPQALIDLVASRSYCITSPADVRSRTLEEVRELLVTHPALANSSGLALPYITVCIRATLAT
;
A
#
# COMPACT_ATOMS: atom_id res chain seq x y z
N THR A 1 1.05 -24.68 -0.10
CA THR A 1 0.91 -25.45 1.14
C THR A 1 2.11 -25.17 2.02
N LEU A 2 1.95 -25.24 3.34
CA LEU A 2 3.07 -25.13 4.27
C LEU A 2 3.63 -26.53 4.58
N PRO A 3 4.91 -26.66 4.94
CA PRO A 3 5.46 -27.94 5.39
C PRO A 3 4.94 -28.31 6.78
N GLU A 4 5.12 -29.58 7.17
CA GLU A 4 4.97 -29.99 8.58
C GLU A 4 5.74 -29.04 9.51
N PRO A 5 5.21 -28.74 10.70
CA PRO A 5 4.03 -29.31 11.36
C PRO A 5 2.71 -28.61 11.03
N PHE A 6 2.64 -27.77 9.99
CA PHE A 6 1.43 -27.02 9.68
C PHE A 6 0.42 -27.83 8.87
N THR A 7 -0.85 -27.72 9.25
CA THR A 7 -1.99 -28.23 8.51
C THR A 7 -2.26 -27.36 7.27
N ASP A 8 -3.40 -27.62 6.62
CA ASP A 8 -3.87 -26.81 5.51
C ASP A 8 -3.94 -25.32 5.84
N VAL A 9 -3.62 -24.53 4.82
CA VAL A 9 -3.59 -23.08 4.90
C VAL A 9 -4.95 -22.55 4.48
N GLU A 10 -5.62 -21.86 5.39
CA GLU A 10 -6.79 -21.08 5.10
C GLU A 10 -6.40 -19.69 4.62
N ARG A 11 -7.13 -19.20 3.62
CA ARG A 11 -6.95 -17.86 3.07
C ARG A 11 -8.27 -17.13 3.05
N HIS A 12 -8.27 -15.90 3.56
CA HIS A 12 -9.42 -15.03 3.56
C HIS A 12 -9.05 -13.69 2.92
N HIS A 13 -9.88 -13.20 1.99
CA HIS A 13 -9.69 -11.93 1.32
C HIS A 13 -10.77 -10.96 1.77
N VAL A 14 -10.37 -9.72 2.03
CA VAL A 14 -11.28 -8.62 2.30
C VAL A 14 -10.96 -7.52 1.31
N GLU A 15 -11.87 -7.27 0.39
CA GLU A 15 -11.81 -6.13 -0.52
C GLU A 15 -12.33 -4.88 0.19
N TRP A 16 -11.62 -3.78 0.08
CA TRP A 16 -12.01 -2.51 0.67
C TRP A 16 -11.39 -1.35 -0.08
N THR A 17 -11.93 -0.15 0.09
CA THR A 17 -11.39 1.07 -0.52
C THR A 17 -10.96 2.05 0.56
N SER A 18 -9.72 2.53 0.47
CA SER A 18 -9.21 3.61 1.30
C SER A 18 -9.43 4.94 0.58
N TYR A 19 -10.15 5.86 1.23
CA TYR A 19 -10.37 7.21 0.71
C TYR A 19 -9.40 8.18 1.36
N LEU A 20 -8.55 8.83 0.56
CA LEU A 20 -7.46 9.68 1.04
C LEU A 20 -7.47 11.04 0.33
N THR A 21 -6.97 12.07 1.03
CA THR A 21 -6.60 13.32 0.37
C THR A 21 -5.28 13.16 -0.38
N PRO A 22 -4.96 14.04 -1.35
CA PRO A 22 -3.65 14.06 -2.00
C PRO A 22 -2.48 14.12 -1.00
N GLN A 23 -2.61 14.94 0.05
CA GLN A 23 -1.59 15.03 1.09
C GLN A 23 -1.46 13.73 1.89
N ALA A 24 -2.59 13.11 2.27
CA ALA A 24 -2.56 11.84 2.98
C ALA A 24 -1.93 10.71 2.16
N LEU A 25 -2.03 10.74 0.82
CA LEU A 25 -1.30 9.82 -0.04
C LEU A 25 0.22 10.05 0.02
N ILE A 26 0.67 11.31 0.00
CA ILE A 26 2.09 11.65 0.13
C ILE A 26 2.64 11.14 1.47
N ASP A 27 1.89 11.35 2.55
CA ASP A 27 2.25 10.87 3.89
C ASP A 27 2.30 9.33 3.92
N LEU A 28 1.35 8.68 3.26
CA LEU A 28 1.32 7.22 3.10
C LEU A 28 2.58 6.70 2.39
N VAL A 29 2.97 7.32 1.27
CA VAL A 29 4.19 6.96 0.53
C VAL A 29 5.43 7.16 1.40
N ALA A 30 5.52 8.30 2.10
CA ALA A 30 6.65 8.60 2.98
C ALA A 30 6.81 7.58 4.12
N SER A 31 5.73 6.96 4.56
CA SER A 31 5.73 5.93 5.62
C SER A 31 6.07 4.51 5.13
N ARG A 32 6.17 4.26 3.82
CA ARG A 32 6.51 2.93 3.29
C ARG A 32 7.96 2.61 3.59
N SER A 33 8.23 1.39 4.04
CA SER A 33 9.58 0.91 4.36
C SER A 33 10.57 1.21 3.23
N TYR A 34 10.20 0.96 1.97
CA TYR A 34 11.02 1.26 0.80
C TYR A 34 11.43 2.74 0.72
N CYS A 35 10.54 3.66 1.06
CA CYS A 35 10.81 5.10 1.06
C CYS A 35 11.63 5.52 2.30
N ILE A 36 11.31 4.96 3.48
CA ILE A 36 12.02 5.22 4.74
C ILE A 36 13.49 4.77 4.65
N THR A 37 13.74 3.59 4.10
CA THR A 37 15.10 3.01 4.01
C THR A 37 15.85 3.44 2.76
N SER A 38 15.26 4.26 1.90
CA SER A 38 15.92 4.77 0.70
C SER A 38 17.01 5.78 1.03
N PRO A 39 18.07 5.89 0.20
CA PRO A 39 18.95 7.05 0.19
C PRO A 39 18.15 8.36 0.13
N ALA A 40 18.66 9.41 0.76
CA ALA A 40 17.92 10.66 0.93
C ALA A 40 17.52 11.32 -0.40
N ASP A 41 18.37 11.22 -1.43
CA ASP A 41 18.11 11.74 -2.78
C ASP A 41 16.99 10.94 -3.47
N VAL A 42 17.00 9.61 -3.35
CA VAL A 42 15.96 8.72 -3.89
C VAL A 42 14.61 8.98 -3.22
N ARG A 43 14.61 9.11 -1.88
CA ARG A 43 13.40 9.46 -1.12
C ARG A 43 12.84 10.81 -1.58
N SER A 44 13.69 11.83 -1.72
CA SER A 44 13.26 13.18 -2.10
C SER A 44 12.69 13.19 -3.52
N ARG A 45 13.35 12.52 -4.46
CA ARG A 45 12.87 12.38 -5.84
C ARG A 45 11.53 11.66 -5.92
N THR A 46 11.40 10.51 -5.26
CA THR A 46 10.14 9.74 -5.22
C THR A 46 8.98 10.60 -4.73
N LEU A 47 9.19 11.37 -3.66
CA LEU A 47 8.16 12.22 -3.09
C LEU A 47 7.79 13.37 -4.05
N GLU A 48 8.75 13.94 -4.76
CA GLU A 48 8.47 14.98 -5.77
C GLU A 48 7.70 14.43 -6.96
N GLU A 49 8.09 13.26 -7.49
CA GLU A 49 7.39 12.61 -8.59
C GLU A 49 5.93 12.27 -8.23
N VAL A 50 5.66 11.88 -6.98
CA VAL A 50 4.28 11.67 -6.50
C VAL A 50 3.48 12.97 -6.46
N ARG A 51 4.10 14.11 -6.07
CA ARG A 51 3.43 15.42 -6.12
C ARG A 51 3.12 15.82 -7.55
N GLU A 52 4.09 15.66 -8.44
CA GLU A 52 3.91 15.94 -9.86
C GLU A 52 2.77 15.09 -10.45
N LEU A 53 2.75 13.79 -10.15
CA LEU A 53 1.68 12.90 -10.59
C LEU A 53 0.30 13.38 -10.11
N LEU A 54 0.18 13.77 -8.84
CA LEU A 54 -1.08 14.23 -8.26
C LEU A 54 -1.62 15.51 -8.91
N VAL A 55 -0.74 16.38 -9.42
CA VAL A 55 -1.15 17.65 -10.04
C VAL A 55 -1.27 17.58 -11.57
N THR A 56 -0.52 16.69 -12.23
CA THR A 56 -0.46 16.62 -13.70
C THR A 56 -1.34 15.51 -14.29
N HIS A 57 -1.57 14.42 -13.56
CA HIS A 57 -2.29 13.28 -14.10
C HIS A 57 -3.78 13.62 -14.28
N PRO A 58 -4.38 13.49 -15.48
CA PRO A 58 -5.75 13.93 -15.74
C PRO A 58 -6.82 13.31 -14.83
N ALA A 59 -6.60 12.07 -14.38
CA ALA A 59 -7.53 11.39 -13.47
C ALA A 59 -7.40 11.82 -12.00
N LEU A 60 -6.36 12.56 -11.64
CA LEU A 60 -6.02 12.94 -10.26
C LEU A 60 -6.03 14.46 -10.06
N ALA A 61 -5.61 15.20 -11.09
CA ALA A 61 -5.55 16.65 -11.09
C ALA A 61 -6.92 17.25 -10.73
N ASN A 62 -6.91 18.27 -9.87
CA ASN A 62 -8.10 18.93 -9.32
C ASN A 62 -9.03 18.02 -8.48
N SER A 63 -8.64 16.78 -8.18
CA SER A 63 -9.40 15.93 -7.27
C SER A 63 -9.14 16.31 -5.81
N SER A 64 -10.21 16.39 -5.02
CA SER A 64 -10.13 16.56 -3.57
C SER A 64 -9.85 15.26 -2.81
N GLY A 65 -9.94 14.10 -3.49
CA GLY A 65 -9.73 12.80 -2.87
C GLY A 65 -9.41 11.68 -3.86
N LEU A 66 -8.88 10.59 -3.33
CA LEU A 66 -8.49 9.40 -4.07
C LEU A 66 -9.15 8.18 -3.45
N ALA A 67 -9.69 7.31 -4.30
CA ALA A 67 -10.18 6.00 -3.92
C ALA A 67 -9.11 4.96 -4.26
N LEU A 68 -8.48 4.38 -3.24
CA LEU A 68 -7.48 3.31 -3.39
C LEU A 68 -8.13 1.95 -3.09
N PRO A 69 -8.41 1.14 -4.12
CA PRO A 69 -8.92 -0.21 -3.91
C PRO A 69 -7.81 -1.12 -3.40
N TYR A 70 -8.02 -1.69 -2.22
CA TYR A 70 -7.10 -2.61 -1.55
C TYR A 70 -7.76 -3.98 -1.32
N ILE A 71 -6.91 -5.00 -1.24
CA ILE A 71 -7.28 -6.33 -0.77
C ILE A 71 -6.42 -6.64 0.45
N THR A 72 -7.06 -6.89 1.58
CA THR A 72 -6.39 -7.48 2.74
C THR A 72 -6.45 -8.98 2.62
N VAL A 73 -5.30 -9.64 2.71
CA VAL A 73 -5.20 -11.10 2.65
C VAL A 73 -4.80 -11.61 4.03
N CYS A 74 -5.70 -12.36 4.67
CA CYS A 74 -5.42 -13.08 5.90
C CYS A 74 -5.06 -14.53 5.54
N ILE A 75 -3.96 -15.01 6.10
CA ILE A 75 -3.50 -16.40 5.97
C ILE A 75 -3.50 -17.01 7.36
N ARG A 76 -4.17 -18.15 7.54
CA ARG A 76 -4.17 -18.92 8.78
C ARG A 76 -3.64 -20.33 8.51
N ALA A 77 -2.77 -20.80 9.38
CA ALA A 77 -2.34 -22.18 9.42
C ALA A 77 -2.41 -22.66 10.87
N THR A 78 -2.69 -23.95 11.06
CA THR A 78 -2.77 -24.58 12.37
C THR A 78 -1.67 -25.62 12.50
N LEU A 79 -1.20 -25.88 13.72
CA LEU A 79 -0.25 -26.97 13.96
C LEU A 79 -1.03 -28.30 14.01
N ALA A 80 -0.50 -29.35 13.39
CA ALA A 80 -0.96 -30.71 13.64
C ALA A 80 -0.73 -31.02 15.12
N THR A 81 -1.81 -31.30 15.85
CA THR A 81 -1.75 -31.73 17.26
C THR A 81 -1.34 -33.18 17.36
#